data_AF-A0A6L6IUM5-F1
#
_entry.id   AF-A0A6L6IUM5-F1
#
_cell.length_a   1.000
_cell.length_b   1.000
_cell.length_c   1.000
_cell.angle_alpha   90.00
_cell.angle_beta   90.00
_cell.angle_gamma   90.00
#
_symmetry.space_group_name_H-M   'P 1'
#
loop_
_entity.id
_entity.type
_entity.pdbx_description
1 polymer ?
#
loop_
_entity_poly.entity_id
_entity_poly.type
_entity_poly.pdbx_seq_one_letter_code
_entity_poly.pdbx_strand_id
1 'polypeptide(L)'
;MPLAYAAELARARPSEDHYLIVVARGGTGVRALVGDPYLWSGTETDDPGAGCIGANDGLLRFSKTDRNGLARYLGARDMGMDPFYPGRIELASDPKGCHVTFTSTTAATDHGTWRSQPVTITGTAGWPPKPGAKLRLYAQAPRMAEVFARNIAAAFDWLGLHGAHQRFDRVFIWPTEADFAYSAAYESRDFDLILAQIAAYMTASTSVLMVTPWPYGRGIETPRLHWYAAIRRIAARDPARRTLVSLDTTGIESWDPDDNAVHVAPSAKEEIGYYIRRSEEKGGVPPIQNDSGVYIPTLTVDANIAGCRAFEAMWTRLGDIVTVCGRLSVNPADPAQMSRLRLSLPIALDLVAPHYLAGVASCGGQHGMIEPGSTRRDAGLALTARQAGSQAWHYSFSYRLRWASPDSN
;
A
#
# COMPACT_ATOMS: atom_id res chain seq x y z
N MET A 1 21.45 -8.05 3.22
CA MET A 1 20.58 -7.54 4.30
C MET A 1 19.89 -8.65 5.08
N PRO A 2 19.13 -9.57 4.46
CA PRO A 2 18.45 -10.64 5.20
C PRO A 2 19.39 -11.49 6.07
N LEU A 3 20.62 -11.74 5.59
CA LEU A 3 21.64 -12.48 6.33
C LEU A 3 22.08 -11.78 7.63
N ALA A 4 22.31 -10.47 7.61
CA ALA A 4 22.70 -9.73 8.79
C ALA A 4 21.59 -9.70 9.83
N TYR A 5 20.35 -9.51 9.38
CA TYR A 5 19.17 -9.61 10.25
C TYR A 5 19.00 -11.01 10.86
N ALA A 6 19.18 -12.08 10.07
CA ALA A 6 19.14 -13.45 10.57
C ALA A 6 20.26 -13.72 11.60
N ALA A 7 21.45 -13.16 11.39
CA ALA A 7 22.56 -13.25 12.35
C ALA A 7 22.21 -12.57 13.69
N GLU A 8 21.53 -11.42 13.67
CA GLU A 8 21.03 -10.76 14.89
C GLU A 8 20.00 -11.63 15.64
N LEU A 9 19.10 -12.29 14.92
CA LEU A 9 18.14 -13.23 15.53
C LEU A 9 18.85 -14.43 16.18
N ALA A 10 19.83 -15.01 15.49
CA ALA A 10 20.61 -16.12 16.01
C ALA A 10 21.43 -15.72 17.25
N ARG A 11 22.02 -14.51 17.27
CA ARG A 11 22.73 -13.97 18.44
C ARG A 11 21.81 -13.79 19.64
N ALA A 12 20.58 -13.30 19.42
CA ALA A 12 19.60 -13.11 20.48
C ALA A 12 19.04 -14.42 21.04
N ARG A 13 19.09 -15.51 20.26
CA ARG A 13 18.54 -16.83 20.63
C ARG A 13 19.49 -17.95 20.22
N PRO A 14 20.65 -18.07 20.90
CA PRO A 14 21.71 -18.99 20.52
C PRO A 14 21.34 -20.47 20.73
N SER A 15 20.26 -20.75 21.46
CA SER A 15 19.74 -22.10 21.70
C SER A 15 18.71 -22.58 20.68
N GLU A 16 18.32 -21.72 19.73
CA GLU A 16 17.35 -22.06 18.67
C GLU A 16 18.10 -22.34 17.36
N ASP A 17 17.61 -23.31 16.58
CA ASP A 17 18.08 -23.51 15.21
C ASP A 17 17.42 -22.47 14.29
N HIS A 18 18.24 -21.74 13.53
CA HIS A 18 17.77 -20.71 12.59
C HIS A 18 18.06 -21.14 11.15
N TYR A 19 17.02 -21.12 10.31
CA TYR A 19 17.15 -21.42 8.88
C TYR A 19 16.80 -20.18 8.06
N LEU A 20 17.72 -19.75 7.19
CA LEU A 20 17.50 -18.65 6.26
C LEU A 20 17.30 -19.20 4.84
N ILE A 21 16.08 -19.10 4.33
CA ILE A 21 15.75 -19.46 2.96
C ILE A 21 15.75 -18.19 2.10
N VAL A 22 16.79 -18.01 1.27
CA VAL A 22 16.87 -16.89 0.33
C VAL A 22 16.23 -17.29 -0.99
N VAL A 23 14.98 -16.90 -1.19
CA VAL A 23 14.17 -17.33 -2.33
C VAL A 23 14.49 -16.55 -3.61
N ALA A 24 14.93 -15.30 -3.48
CA ALA A 24 15.27 -14.42 -4.59
C ALA A 24 16.35 -13.40 -4.26
N ARG A 25 17.17 -13.06 -5.26
CA ARG A 25 18.15 -11.97 -5.24
C ARG A 25 18.09 -11.25 -6.58
N GLY A 26 17.94 -9.92 -6.59
CA GLY A 26 18.03 -9.09 -7.79
C GLY A 26 16.81 -8.19 -8.05
N GLY A 27 17.05 -7.10 -8.78
CA GLY A 27 16.09 -6.00 -9.04
C GLY A 27 14.99 -6.31 -10.06
N THR A 28 14.66 -7.58 -10.28
CA THR A 28 13.43 -7.94 -10.98
C THR A 28 12.27 -7.68 -10.04
N GLY A 29 11.79 -6.43 -10.08
CA GLY A 29 10.69 -5.96 -9.24
C GLY A 29 9.45 -6.85 -9.32
N VAL A 30 8.51 -6.57 -8.43
CA VAL A 30 7.36 -7.42 -8.08
C VAL A 30 6.57 -7.99 -9.26
N ARG A 31 6.58 -7.28 -10.40
CA ARG A 31 6.01 -7.70 -11.68
C ARG A 31 6.49 -9.08 -12.15
N ALA A 32 7.76 -9.41 -11.88
CA ALA A 32 8.34 -10.70 -12.23
C ALA A 32 7.73 -11.88 -11.46
N LEU A 33 7.11 -11.60 -10.31
CA LEU A 33 6.44 -12.61 -9.48
C LEU A 33 4.95 -12.72 -9.81
N VAL A 34 4.23 -11.60 -9.92
CA VAL A 34 2.75 -11.61 -9.92
C VAL A 34 2.11 -11.45 -11.30
N GLY A 35 2.86 -10.95 -12.28
CA GLY A 35 2.36 -10.62 -13.61
C GLY A 35 1.45 -9.38 -13.63
N ASP A 36 1.50 -8.64 -14.74
CA ASP A 36 0.70 -7.44 -14.95
C ASP A 36 -0.69 -7.83 -15.50
N PRO A 37 -1.80 -7.31 -14.94
CA PRO A 37 -3.14 -7.78 -15.26
C PRO A 37 -3.71 -7.06 -16.48
N TYR A 38 -4.01 -7.79 -17.55
CA TYR A 38 -4.58 -7.20 -18.76
C TYR A 38 -5.90 -7.86 -19.13
N LEU A 39 -6.60 -7.24 -20.08
CA LEU A 39 -7.66 -7.88 -20.87
C LEU A 39 -7.12 -8.23 -22.25
N TRP A 40 -7.52 -9.37 -22.80
CA TRP A 40 -7.24 -9.69 -24.20
C TRP A 40 -8.11 -8.84 -25.12
N SER A 41 -7.53 -8.03 -25.99
CA SER A 41 -8.30 -7.24 -26.97
C SER A 41 -8.72 -8.04 -28.20
N GLY A 42 -8.01 -9.13 -28.52
CA GLY A 42 -8.09 -9.78 -29.83
C GLY A 42 -7.02 -9.26 -30.79
N THR A 43 -7.23 -9.47 -32.10
CA THR A 43 -6.15 -9.43 -33.10
C THR A 43 -6.26 -8.30 -34.15
N GLU A 44 -7.29 -7.45 -34.14
CA GLU A 44 -7.63 -6.67 -35.35
C GLU A 44 -7.38 -5.15 -35.29
N THR A 45 -7.13 -4.55 -34.12
CA THR A 45 -6.90 -3.10 -34.00
C THR A 45 -5.46 -2.76 -33.63
N ASP A 46 -4.95 -1.63 -34.14
CA ASP A 46 -3.61 -1.15 -33.77
C ASP A 46 -3.54 -0.68 -32.33
N ASP A 47 -4.54 0.05 -31.85
CA ASP A 47 -4.68 0.37 -30.42
C ASP A 47 -5.40 -0.78 -29.70
N PRO A 48 -4.78 -1.45 -28.73
CA PRO A 48 -5.45 -2.50 -27.95
C PRO A 48 -6.54 -1.94 -27.00
N GLY A 49 -6.51 -0.64 -26.69
CA GLY A 49 -7.33 0.01 -25.68
C GLY A 49 -6.68 0.03 -24.30
N ALA A 50 -7.18 0.90 -23.40
CA ALA A 50 -6.67 1.04 -22.05
C ALA A 50 -6.79 -0.27 -21.25
N GLY A 51 -5.70 -0.71 -20.62
CA GLY A 51 -5.70 -1.93 -19.83
C GLY A 51 -5.77 -3.23 -20.64
N CYS A 52 -5.56 -3.15 -21.94
CA CYS A 52 -5.63 -4.29 -22.86
C CYS A 52 -4.27 -4.65 -23.46
N ILE A 53 -4.20 -5.91 -23.95
CA ILE A 53 -3.10 -6.45 -24.73
C ILE A 53 -3.66 -7.24 -25.92
N GLY A 54 -3.00 -7.12 -27.07
CA GLY A 54 -3.31 -7.83 -28.30
C GLY A 54 -2.04 -8.30 -29.00
N ALA A 55 -2.14 -9.30 -29.87
CA ALA A 55 -1.03 -9.78 -30.69
C ALA A 55 -1.51 -10.05 -32.12
N ASN A 56 -0.82 -9.53 -33.12
CA ASN A 56 -1.05 -9.83 -34.53
C ASN A 56 0.21 -9.54 -35.35
N ASP A 57 0.46 -10.31 -36.42
CA ASP A 57 1.54 -10.10 -37.39
C ASP A 57 2.93 -9.99 -36.76
N GLY A 58 3.21 -10.81 -35.74
CA GLY A 58 4.48 -10.78 -35.01
C GLY A 58 4.67 -9.53 -34.15
N LEU A 59 3.62 -8.76 -33.90
CA LEU A 59 3.63 -7.59 -33.00
C LEU A 59 2.78 -7.85 -31.78
N LEU A 60 3.35 -7.63 -30.60
CA LEU A 60 2.59 -7.50 -29.36
C LEU A 60 2.27 -6.04 -29.10
N ARG A 61 1.01 -5.74 -28.81
CA ARG A 61 0.49 -4.39 -28.55
C ARG A 61 -0.06 -4.33 -27.13
N PHE A 62 0.41 -3.41 -26.30
CA PHE A 62 0.03 -3.36 -24.89
C PHE A 62 -0.16 -1.93 -24.39
N SER A 63 -1.20 -1.73 -23.58
CA SER A 63 -1.42 -0.45 -22.91
C SER A 63 -0.33 -0.18 -21.87
N LYS A 64 0.04 1.10 -21.70
CA LYS A 64 0.95 1.56 -20.63
C LYS A 64 0.31 1.50 -19.24
N THR A 65 -1.00 1.31 -19.17
CA THR A 65 -1.73 1.04 -17.94
C THR A 65 -2.30 -0.36 -17.99
N ASP A 66 -2.37 -1.03 -16.85
CA ASP A 66 -3.02 -2.32 -16.73
C ASP A 66 -4.55 -2.18 -16.66
N ARG A 67 -5.28 -3.31 -16.61
CA ARG A 67 -6.75 -3.29 -16.56
C ARG A 67 -7.36 -2.63 -15.32
N ASN A 68 -6.54 -2.35 -14.31
CA ASN A 68 -6.95 -1.63 -13.10
C ASN A 68 -6.60 -0.13 -13.19
N GLY A 69 -6.12 0.34 -14.34
CA GLY A 69 -5.70 1.73 -14.55
C GLY A 69 -4.34 2.07 -13.92
N LEU A 70 -3.57 1.06 -13.50
CA LEU A 70 -2.27 1.28 -12.85
C LEU A 70 -1.19 1.36 -13.92
N ALA A 71 -0.36 2.39 -13.85
CA ALA A 71 0.76 2.55 -14.76
C ALA A 71 1.73 1.36 -14.64
N ARG A 72 2.09 0.77 -15.78
CA ARG A 72 3.08 -0.30 -15.92
C ARG A 72 4.20 0.21 -16.82
N TYR A 73 5.40 -0.37 -16.67
CA TYR A 73 6.58 0.01 -17.45
C TYR A 73 6.98 1.50 -17.31
N LEU A 74 6.76 2.08 -16.13
CA LEU A 74 7.31 3.39 -15.78
C LEU A 74 8.83 3.27 -15.68
N GLY A 75 9.54 3.95 -16.59
CA GLY A 75 11.00 3.88 -16.73
C GLY A 75 11.52 2.73 -17.61
N ALA A 76 10.71 1.71 -17.90
CA ALA A 76 11.04 0.68 -18.88
C ALA A 76 10.47 1.04 -20.26
N ARG A 77 11.30 1.00 -21.31
CA ARG A 77 10.87 1.33 -22.68
C ARG A 77 10.10 0.19 -23.34
N ASP A 78 10.27 -1.04 -22.85
CA ASP A 78 9.76 -2.26 -23.49
C ASP A 78 9.53 -3.40 -22.47
N MET A 79 9.16 -4.59 -22.96
CA MET A 79 8.96 -5.79 -22.14
C MET A 79 10.26 -6.59 -21.92
N GLY A 80 11.43 -5.98 -22.07
CA GLY A 80 12.71 -6.67 -22.11
C GLY A 80 13.04 -7.20 -23.51
N MET A 81 14.29 -7.60 -23.69
CA MET A 81 14.86 -8.15 -24.93
C MET A 81 15.82 -9.32 -24.66
N ASP A 82 15.85 -9.86 -23.44
CA ASP A 82 16.75 -10.96 -23.10
C ASP A 82 16.16 -12.30 -23.58
N PRO A 83 16.76 -12.94 -24.62
CA PRO A 83 16.23 -14.18 -25.16
C PRO A 83 16.35 -15.36 -24.19
N PHE A 84 17.18 -15.26 -23.15
CA PHE A 84 17.31 -16.30 -22.13
C PHE A 84 16.07 -16.38 -21.22
N TYR A 85 15.32 -15.28 -21.10
CA TYR A 85 14.11 -15.21 -20.30
C TYR A 85 12.91 -14.86 -21.18
N PRO A 86 12.25 -15.84 -21.83
CA PRO A 86 11.08 -15.55 -22.64
C PRO A 86 9.97 -14.94 -21.78
N GLY A 87 9.31 -13.94 -22.35
CA GLY A 87 8.12 -13.33 -21.78
C GLY A 87 6.96 -14.30 -21.89
N ARG A 88 5.89 -14.05 -21.14
CA ARG A 88 4.73 -14.92 -21.10
C ARG A 88 3.45 -14.12 -21.00
N ILE A 89 2.42 -14.55 -21.73
CA ILE A 89 1.05 -14.10 -21.53
C ILE A 89 0.22 -15.33 -21.23
N GLU A 90 -0.53 -15.30 -20.15
CA GLU A 90 -1.33 -16.45 -19.74
C GLU A 90 -2.75 -16.03 -19.33
N LEU A 91 -3.70 -16.93 -19.57
CA LEU A 91 -5.06 -16.80 -19.08
C LEU A 91 -5.06 -16.97 -17.56
N ALA A 92 -5.56 -15.97 -16.83
CA ALA A 92 -5.49 -15.96 -15.37
C ALA A 92 -6.23 -17.15 -14.71
N SER A 93 -7.27 -17.68 -15.37
CA SER A 93 -8.05 -18.84 -14.90
C SER A 93 -7.48 -20.18 -15.32
N ASP A 94 -6.63 -20.24 -16.35
CA ASP A 94 -5.98 -21.46 -16.82
C ASP A 94 -4.56 -21.14 -17.33
N PRO A 95 -3.62 -20.84 -16.41
CA PRO A 95 -2.29 -20.39 -16.80
C PRO A 95 -1.47 -21.50 -17.49
N LYS A 96 -1.84 -22.77 -17.32
CA LYS A 96 -1.14 -23.91 -17.93
C LYS A 96 -1.69 -24.25 -19.32
N GLY A 97 -3.01 -24.29 -19.49
CA GLY A 97 -3.64 -24.72 -20.75
C GLY A 97 -3.82 -23.62 -21.79
N CYS A 98 -3.82 -22.34 -21.39
CA CYS A 98 -3.97 -21.20 -22.30
C CYS A 98 -2.89 -20.15 -22.03
N HIS A 99 -1.76 -20.26 -22.73
CA HIS A 99 -0.68 -19.26 -22.67
C HIS A 99 0.12 -19.17 -23.96
N VAL A 100 0.89 -18.09 -24.08
CA VAL A 100 1.98 -17.94 -25.04
C VAL A 100 3.27 -17.58 -24.32
N THR A 101 4.38 -18.04 -24.87
CA THR A 101 5.72 -17.49 -24.61
C THR A 101 6.14 -16.63 -25.78
N PHE A 102 6.87 -15.55 -25.50
CA PHE A 102 7.36 -14.67 -26.55
C PHE A 102 8.80 -14.22 -26.32
N THR A 103 9.50 -13.96 -27.42
CA THR A 103 10.80 -13.31 -27.43
C THR A 103 10.73 -12.06 -28.28
N SER A 104 10.99 -10.89 -27.69
CA SER A 104 11.05 -9.64 -28.43
C SER A 104 12.32 -9.55 -29.26
N THR A 105 12.18 -9.14 -30.51
CA THR A 105 13.30 -9.04 -31.46
C THR A 105 13.89 -7.64 -31.53
N THR A 106 13.12 -6.62 -31.11
CA THR A 106 13.57 -5.23 -31.02
C THR A 106 12.93 -4.52 -29.83
N ALA A 107 13.40 -3.29 -29.56
CA ALA A 107 12.75 -2.38 -28.63
C ALA A 107 11.31 -2.06 -29.07
N ALA A 108 10.48 -1.67 -28.10
CA ALA A 108 9.10 -1.27 -28.36
C ALA A 108 9.01 0.12 -29.01
N THR A 109 8.02 0.30 -29.88
CA THR A 109 7.61 1.59 -30.44
C THR A 109 6.53 2.21 -29.55
N ASP A 110 6.70 3.48 -29.20
CA ASP A 110 5.76 4.23 -28.36
C ASP A 110 4.69 4.94 -29.22
N HIS A 111 3.41 4.72 -28.89
CA HIS A 111 2.25 5.31 -29.58
C HIS A 111 1.42 6.20 -28.65
N GLY A 112 2.03 6.74 -27.60
CA GLY A 112 1.35 7.62 -26.64
C GLY A 112 0.77 6.84 -25.45
N THR A 113 -0.44 6.31 -25.55
CA THR A 113 -1.11 5.58 -24.45
C THR A 113 -0.82 4.08 -24.44
N TRP A 114 -0.25 3.55 -25.53
CA TRP A 114 0.09 2.14 -25.71
C TRP A 114 1.43 2.00 -26.45
N ARG A 115 1.94 0.77 -26.55
CA ARG A 115 3.20 0.43 -27.23
C ARG A 115 3.01 -0.80 -28.11
N SER A 116 3.77 -0.90 -29.20
CA SER A 116 3.95 -2.14 -29.96
C SER A 116 5.38 -2.65 -29.82
N GLN A 117 5.56 -3.97 -29.80
CA GLN A 117 6.88 -4.59 -29.79
C GLN A 117 6.91 -5.82 -30.70
N PRO A 118 7.83 -5.87 -31.68
CA PRO A 118 8.07 -7.06 -32.48
C PRO A 118 8.49 -8.26 -31.62
N VAL A 119 7.84 -9.40 -31.84
CA VAL A 119 8.00 -10.63 -31.06
C VAL A 119 7.88 -11.87 -31.94
N THR A 120 8.60 -12.91 -31.55
CA THR A 120 8.29 -14.30 -31.93
C THR A 120 7.44 -14.92 -30.83
N ILE A 121 6.30 -15.51 -31.19
CA ILE A 121 5.33 -16.08 -30.24
C ILE A 121 5.21 -17.59 -30.45
N THR A 122 5.17 -18.34 -29.35
CA THR A 122 4.82 -19.76 -29.33
C THR A 122 3.67 -19.98 -28.35
N GLY A 123 2.54 -20.45 -28.85
CA GLY A 123 1.32 -20.65 -28.06
C GLY A 123 1.00 -22.09 -27.76
N THR A 124 0.30 -22.33 -26.66
CA THR A 124 -0.40 -23.59 -26.41
C THR A 124 -1.58 -23.77 -27.37
N ALA A 125 -2.09 -25.01 -27.48
CA ALA A 125 -3.29 -25.32 -28.27
C ALA A 125 -4.54 -24.52 -27.83
N GLY A 126 -4.60 -24.05 -26.58
CA GLY A 126 -5.71 -23.22 -26.07
C GLY A 126 -5.62 -21.73 -26.43
N TRP A 127 -4.61 -21.28 -27.18
CA TRP A 127 -4.42 -19.87 -27.53
C TRP A 127 -4.97 -19.55 -28.93
N PRO A 128 -5.58 -18.36 -29.17
CA PRO A 128 -5.85 -17.28 -28.21
C PRO A 128 -7.15 -17.49 -27.42
N PRO A 129 -7.27 -16.89 -26.22
CA PRO A 129 -8.53 -16.83 -25.50
C PRO A 129 -9.52 -15.87 -26.18
N LYS A 130 -10.79 -15.89 -25.74
CA LYS A 130 -11.83 -14.97 -26.24
C LYS A 130 -11.48 -13.51 -25.89
N PRO A 131 -11.84 -12.51 -26.73
CA PRO A 131 -11.73 -11.10 -26.35
C PRO A 131 -12.41 -10.80 -25.01
N GLY A 132 -11.81 -9.91 -24.23
CA GLY A 132 -12.20 -9.61 -22.84
C GLY A 132 -11.70 -10.61 -21.79
N ALA A 133 -11.00 -11.69 -22.19
CA ALA A 133 -10.42 -12.62 -21.24
C ALA A 133 -9.37 -11.94 -20.33
N LYS A 134 -9.36 -12.33 -19.06
CA LYS A 134 -8.43 -11.82 -18.04
C LYS A 134 -7.06 -12.48 -18.18
N LEU A 135 -6.05 -11.70 -18.52
CA LEU A 135 -4.68 -12.17 -18.73
C LEU A 135 -3.74 -11.74 -17.60
N ARG A 136 -2.59 -12.42 -17.53
CA ARG A 136 -1.37 -11.97 -16.86
C ARG A 136 -0.25 -11.87 -17.89
N LEU A 137 0.44 -10.72 -17.90
CA LEU A 137 1.62 -10.46 -18.72
C LEU A 137 2.87 -10.51 -17.84
N TYR A 138 3.85 -11.29 -18.27
CA TYR A 138 5.19 -11.35 -17.70
C TYR A 138 6.18 -10.88 -18.77
N ALA A 139 6.94 -9.83 -18.46
CA ALA A 139 8.02 -9.36 -19.30
C ALA A 139 9.13 -10.41 -19.47
N GLN A 140 9.99 -10.23 -20.47
CA GLN A 140 11.22 -11.00 -20.68
C GLN A 140 12.25 -10.73 -19.57
N ALA A 141 12.01 -11.36 -18.43
CA ALA A 141 12.78 -11.28 -17.22
C ALA A 141 12.65 -12.62 -16.47
N PRO A 142 13.59 -12.95 -15.55
CA PRO A 142 13.46 -14.12 -14.69
C PRO A 142 12.04 -14.26 -14.11
N ARG A 143 11.34 -15.34 -14.47
CA ARG A 143 9.98 -15.63 -13.98
C ARG A 143 10.05 -16.09 -12.53
N MET A 144 9.96 -15.13 -11.62
CA MET A 144 10.26 -15.35 -10.21
C MET A 144 9.28 -16.32 -9.56
N ALA A 145 8.04 -16.46 -10.03
CA ALA A 145 7.06 -17.37 -9.41
C ALA A 145 7.50 -18.84 -9.44
N GLU A 146 7.97 -19.32 -10.60
CA GLU A 146 8.45 -20.71 -10.76
C GLU A 146 9.74 -20.93 -9.95
N VAL A 147 10.63 -19.93 -9.96
CA VAL A 147 11.86 -19.96 -9.17
C VAL A 147 11.54 -19.99 -7.67
N PHE A 148 10.57 -19.18 -7.21
CA PHE A 148 10.12 -19.14 -5.82
C PHE A 148 9.60 -20.49 -5.36
N ALA A 149 8.61 -21.03 -6.08
CA ALA A 149 7.96 -22.28 -5.69
C ALA A 149 8.97 -23.44 -5.63
N ARG A 150 9.85 -23.54 -6.64
CA ARG A 150 10.89 -24.58 -6.69
C ARG A 150 11.92 -24.42 -5.57
N ASN A 151 12.42 -23.20 -5.34
CA ASN A 151 13.45 -22.97 -4.33
C ASN A 151 12.94 -23.21 -2.91
N ILE A 152 11.70 -22.82 -2.62
CA ILE A 152 11.09 -23.07 -1.29
C ILE A 152 10.89 -24.56 -1.07
N ALA A 153 10.31 -25.28 -2.05
CA ALA A 153 10.10 -26.71 -1.93
C ALA A 153 11.43 -27.47 -1.74
N ALA A 154 12.46 -27.15 -2.54
CA ALA A 154 13.78 -27.76 -2.42
C ALA A 154 14.46 -27.43 -1.09
N ALA A 155 14.29 -26.21 -0.56
CA ALA A 155 14.85 -25.83 0.73
C ALA A 155 14.22 -26.63 1.87
N PHE A 156 12.90 -26.78 1.91
CA PHE A 156 12.23 -27.57 2.94
C PHE A 156 12.59 -29.06 2.86
N ASP A 157 12.69 -29.61 1.65
CA ASP A 157 13.12 -30.99 1.45
C ASP A 157 14.55 -31.21 1.96
N TRP A 158 15.48 -30.32 1.61
CA TRP A 158 16.87 -30.37 2.09
C TRP A 158 16.98 -30.25 3.62
N LEU A 159 16.10 -29.47 4.25
CA LEU A 159 16.04 -29.32 5.70
C LEU A 159 15.34 -30.50 6.41
N GLY A 160 14.75 -31.44 5.67
CA GLY A 160 13.94 -32.53 6.24
C GLY A 160 12.66 -32.05 6.95
N LEU A 161 12.17 -30.86 6.59
CA LEU A 161 10.99 -30.25 7.20
C LEU A 161 9.75 -30.56 6.34
N HIS A 162 8.88 -31.42 6.86
CA HIS A 162 7.69 -31.90 6.16
C HIS A 162 6.40 -31.66 6.95
N GLY A 163 5.25 -31.74 6.27
CA GLY A 163 3.93 -31.63 6.89
C GLY A 163 3.75 -30.30 7.64
N ALA A 164 3.40 -30.36 8.92
CA ALA A 164 3.15 -29.17 9.75
C ALA A 164 4.40 -28.30 10.01
N HIS A 165 5.60 -28.86 9.80
CA HIS A 165 6.87 -28.14 9.94
C HIS A 165 7.27 -27.38 8.66
N GLN A 166 6.57 -27.62 7.54
CA GLN A 166 6.82 -26.95 6.27
C GLN A 166 6.19 -25.54 6.25
N ARG A 167 6.64 -24.66 7.14
CA ARG A 167 6.09 -23.31 7.31
C ARG A 167 7.17 -22.28 7.62
N PHE A 168 6.88 -21.02 7.31
CA PHE A 168 7.69 -19.88 7.71
C PHE A 168 7.20 -19.32 9.04
N ASP A 169 8.09 -19.11 9.99
CA ASP A 169 7.79 -18.30 11.18
C ASP A 169 7.84 -16.80 10.83
N ARG A 170 8.68 -16.45 9.85
CA ARG A 170 8.89 -15.07 9.40
C ARG A 170 9.13 -14.98 7.90
N VAL A 171 8.49 -14.01 7.25
CA VAL A 171 8.72 -13.61 5.87
C VAL A 171 9.34 -12.22 5.87
N PHE A 172 10.51 -12.07 5.26
CA PHE A 172 11.21 -10.80 5.16
C PHE A 172 11.11 -10.25 3.73
N ILE A 173 10.54 -9.05 3.59
CA ILE A 173 10.35 -8.37 2.31
C ILE A 173 11.20 -7.10 2.30
N TRP A 174 12.24 -7.12 1.47
CA TRP A 174 13.05 -5.96 1.14
C TRP A 174 12.72 -5.53 -0.28
N PRO A 175 11.93 -4.46 -0.47
CA PRO A 175 11.67 -3.96 -1.81
C PRO A 175 12.94 -3.40 -2.44
N THR A 176 12.96 -3.32 -3.76
CA THR A 176 14.08 -2.79 -4.58
C THR A 176 13.72 -1.44 -5.20
N GLU A 177 14.71 -0.70 -5.66
CA GLU A 177 14.55 0.63 -6.27
C GLU A 177 13.60 0.57 -7.47
N ALA A 178 13.57 -0.59 -8.15
CA ALA A 178 12.68 -0.88 -9.26
C ALA A 178 11.20 -0.88 -8.87
N ASP A 179 10.84 -1.03 -7.59
CA ASP A 179 9.46 -1.12 -7.15
C ASP A 179 8.81 0.26 -6.93
N PHE A 180 9.60 1.32 -6.71
CA PHE A 180 9.11 2.66 -6.35
C PHE A 180 8.12 3.26 -7.33
N ALA A 181 8.42 3.12 -8.62
CA ALA A 181 7.56 3.63 -9.68
C ALA A 181 6.17 2.96 -9.67
N TYR A 182 6.03 1.86 -8.95
CA TYR A 182 4.83 1.02 -8.90
C TYR A 182 4.18 0.99 -7.52
N SER A 183 4.45 1.96 -6.65
CA SER A 183 3.86 2.05 -5.30
C SER A 183 2.32 1.84 -5.29
N ALA A 184 1.58 2.45 -6.23
CA ALA A 184 0.13 2.27 -6.33
C ALA A 184 -0.29 0.84 -6.70
N ALA A 185 0.44 0.19 -7.61
CA ALA A 185 0.21 -1.21 -7.97
C ALA A 185 0.57 -2.17 -6.84
N TYR A 186 1.70 -1.90 -6.19
CA TYR A 186 2.18 -2.65 -5.05
C TYR A 186 1.18 -2.63 -3.90
N GLU A 187 0.71 -1.43 -3.56
CA GLU A 187 -0.33 -1.22 -2.57
C GLU A 187 -1.63 -1.89 -2.97
N SER A 188 -2.19 -1.62 -4.15
CA SER A 188 -3.55 -2.07 -4.46
C SER A 188 -3.69 -3.59 -4.59
N ARG A 189 -2.63 -4.29 -5.01
CA ARG A 189 -2.74 -5.70 -5.41
C ARG A 189 -1.47 -6.50 -5.21
N ASP A 190 -0.33 -5.97 -5.66
CA ASP A 190 0.82 -6.85 -5.93
C ASP A 190 1.41 -7.44 -4.65
N PHE A 191 1.40 -6.70 -3.54
CA PHE A 191 1.86 -7.20 -2.24
C PHE A 191 1.09 -8.46 -1.79
N ASP A 192 -0.24 -8.43 -1.87
CA ASP A 192 -1.06 -9.56 -1.42
C ASP A 192 -0.90 -10.76 -2.37
N LEU A 193 -0.66 -10.52 -3.67
CA LEU A 193 -0.33 -11.59 -4.62
C LEU A 193 1.05 -12.20 -4.37
N ILE A 194 2.05 -11.43 -3.90
CA ILE A 194 3.35 -11.98 -3.48
C ILE A 194 3.15 -12.95 -2.32
N LEU A 195 2.40 -12.54 -1.30
CA LEU A 195 2.12 -13.41 -0.15
C LEU A 195 1.31 -14.64 -0.57
N ALA A 196 0.38 -14.50 -1.54
CA ALA A 196 -0.37 -15.63 -2.08
C ALA A 196 0.54 -16.70 -2.72
N GLN A 197 1.69 -16.33 -3.32
CA GLN A 197 2.63 -17.30 -3.88
C GLN A 197 3.26 -18.22 -2.82
N ILE A 198 3.33 -17.75 -1.58
CA ILE A 198 3.94 -18.47 -0.46
C ILE A 198 2.93 -18.86 0.62
N ALA A 199 1.64 -18.62 0.39
CA ALA A 199 0.60 -18.78 1.40
C ALA A 199 0.47 -20.23 1.91
N ALA A 200 0.81 -21.23 1.09
CA ALA A 200 0.86 -22.64 1.50
C ALA A 200 1.87 -22.91 2.63
N TYR A 201 2.86 -22.04 2.81
CA TYR A 201 3.89 -22.11 3.84
C TYR A 201 3.68 -21.06 4.95
N MET A 202 2.55 -20.35 4.95
CA MET A 202 2.23 -19.32 5.94
C MET A 202 1.10 -19.78 6.85
N THR A 203 1.12 -19.30 8.09
CA THR A 203 0.08 -19.52 9.10
C THR A 203 -0.39 -18.18 9.67
N ALA A 204 -1.40 -18.21 10.55
CA ALA A 204 -1.83 -17.01 11.26
C ALA A 204 -0.72 -16.42 12.17
N SER A 205 0.25 -17.23 12.61
CA SER A 205 1.40 -16.78 13.40
C SER A 205 2.61 -16.37 12.58
N THR A 206 2.59 -16.56 11.25
CA THR A 206 3.69 -16.14 10.40
C THR A 206 3.78 -14.62 10.36
N SER A 207 4.87 -14.08 10.90
CA SER A 207 5.18 -12.65 10.87
C SER A 207 5.69 -12.22 9.49
N VAL A 208 5.31 -11.05 9.03
CA VAL A 208 5.75 -10.45 7.77
C VAL A 208 6.47 -9.15 8.09
N LEU A 209 7.79 -9.17 7.95
CA LEU A 209 8.63 -7.99 8.14
C LEU A 209 8.84 -7.30 6.79
N MET A 210 8.47 -6.03 6.72
CA MET A 210 8.71 -5.17 5.57
C MET A 210 9.68 -4.08 5.99
N VAL A 211 10.61 -3.69 5.12
CA VAL A 211 11.57 -2.62 5.42
C VAL A 211 11.20 -1.36 4.63
N THR A 212 11.41 -0.17 5.21
CA THR A 212 11.52 1.09 4.45
C THR A 212 12.98 1.30 4.04
N PRO A 213 13.36 0.96 2.81
CA PRO A 213 14.73 1.12 2.37
C PRO A 213 15.07 2.58 1.95
N TRP A 214 16.36 2.92 1.95
CA TRP A 214 16.97 4.13 1.36
C TRP A 214 16.46 5.49 1.87
N PRO A 215 16.59 5.76 3.18
CA PRO A 215 16.25 7.06 3.77
C PRO A 215 17.03 8.24 3.16
N TYR A 216 18.12 7.99 2.42
CA TYR A 216 18.99 9.02 1.85
C TYR A 216 19.09 9.04 0.32
N GLY A 217 18.31 8.22 -0.38
CA GLY A 217 18.33 8.18 -1.85
C GLY A 217 18.06 9.54 -2.51
N ARG A 218 18.96 9.97 -3.40
CA ARG A 218 18.88 11.25 -4.13
C ARG A 218 18.14 11.11 -5.46
N GLY A 219 17.34 12.11 -5.83
CA GLY A 219 16.63 12.16 -7.12
C GLY A 219 15.41 11.22 -7.20
N ILE A 220 15.06 10.57 -6.08
CA ILE A 220 13.94 9.64 -5.95
C ILE A 220 13.01 10.05 -4.80
N GLU A 221 13.07 11.30 -4.34
CA GLU A 221 12.40 11.78 -3.13
C GLU A 221 10.88 11.59 -3.23
N THR A 222 10.27 12.03 -4.34
CA THR A 222 8.82 11.89 -4.55
C THR A 222 8.38 10.43 -4.71
N PRO A 223 8.98 9.59 -5.58
CA PRO A 223 8.67 8.16 -5.63
C PRO A 223 8.85 7.45 -4.28
N ARG A 224 9.90 7.78 -3.52
CA ARG A 224 10.15 7.23 -2.19
C ARG A 224 9.04 7.61 -1.21
N LEU A 225 8.59 8.86 -1.18
CA LEU A 225 7.47 9.29 -0.33
C LEU A 225 6.19 8.51 -0.66
N HIS A 226 5.86 8.32 -1.94
CA HIS A 226 4.71 7.53 -2.35
C HIS A 226 4.84 6.07 -1.92
N TRP A 227 6.03 5.48 -2.10
CA TRP A 227 6.33 4.13 -1.66
C TRP A 227 6.22 3.95 -0.14
N TYR A 228 6.77 4.88 0.63
CA TYR A 228 6.70 4.86 2.10
C TYR A 228 5.25 4.94 2.58
N ALA A 229 4.44 5.78 1.94
CA ALA A 229 3.02 5.86 2.25
C ALA A 229 2.28 4.57 1.91
N ALA A 230 2.57 3.98 0.74
CA ALA A 230 1.99 2.71 0.29
C ALA A 230 2.32 1.55 1.24
N ILE A 231 3.60 1.36 1.61
CA ILE A 231 4.02 0.25 2.46
C ILE A 231 3.50 0.40 3.91
N ARG A 232 3.35 1.63 4.40
CA ARG A 232 2.68 1.91 5.69
C ARG A 232 1.19 1.53 5.65
N ARG A 233 0.49 1.82 4.56
CA ARG A 233 -0.91 1.39 4.37
C ARG A 233 -1.02 -0.12 4.21
N ILE A 234 -0.08 -0.78 3.53
CA ILE A 234 -0.02 -2.25 3.44
C ILE A 234 0.14 -2.87 4.83
N ALA A 235 1.04 -2.33 5.67
CA ALA A 235 1.20 -2.77 7.05
C ALA A 235 -0.09 -2.59 7.86
N ALA A 236 -0.79 -1.46 7.66
CA ALA A 236 -2.04 -1.13 8.32
C ALA A 236 -3.18 -2.14 8.08
N ARG A 237 -3.16 -2.86 6.95
CA ARG A 237 -4.21 -3.85 6.61
C ARG A 237 -4.20 -5.07 7.51
N ASP A 238 -3.06 -5.39 8.12
CA ASP A 238 -2.92 -6.54 9.02
C ASP A 238 -1.80 -6.28 10.03
N PRO A 239 -2.01 -5.36 10.99
CA PRO A 239 -0.97 -4.95 11.93
C PRO A 239 -0.60 -6.06 12.92
N ALA A 240 -1.40 -7.13 13.01
CA ALA A 240 -1.09 -8.30 13.84
C ALA A 240 0.01 -9.18 13.23
N ARG A 241 0.08 -9.25 11.89
CA ARG A 241 1.10 -10.04 11.18
C ARG A 241 2.16 -9.19 10.50
N ARG A 242 1.86 -7.95 10.12
CA ARG A 242 2.71 -7.11 9.27
C ARG A 242 3.40 -6.03 10.09
N THR A 243 4.71 -6.14 10.18
CA THR A 243 5.54 -5.13 10.83
C THR A 243 6.35 -4.41 9.76
N LEU A 244 6.19 -3.08 9.69
CA LEU A 244 7.07 -2.24 8.89
C LEU A 244 8.23 -1.78 9.76
N VAL A 245 9.48 -1.94 9.33
CA VAL A 245 10.64 -1.40 10.05
C VAL A 245 11.24 -0.24 9.29
N SER A 246 11.69 0.78 10.02
CA SER A 246 12.35 1.94 9.44
C SER A 246 13.85 1.89 9.64
N LEU A 247 14.55 2.40 8.64
CA LEU A 247 15.99 2.63 8.65
C LEU A 247 16.33 4.12 8.74
N ASP A 248 15.36 5.00 9.01
CA ASP A 248 15.56 6.45 9.12
C ASP A 248 16.54 6.83 10.25
N THR A 249 16.83 5.92 11.19
CA THR A 249 17.83 6.12 12.26
C THR A 249 19.26 5.78 11.85
N THR A 250 19.47 5.20 10.67
CA THR A 250 20.81 4.92 10.11
C THR A 250 21.42 6.22 9.62
N GLY A 251 22.74 6.36 9.60
CA GLY A 251 23.38 7.54 8.99
C GLY A 251 23.52 7.40 7.47
N ILE A 252 23.80 8.50 6.76
CA ILE A 252 24.01 8.46 5.30
C ILE A 252 25.23 7.61 4.91
N GLU A 253 26.22 7.51 5.80
CA GLU A 253 27.40 6.67 5.68
C GLU A 253 27.11 5.17 5.67
N SER A 254 25.93 4.76 6.15
CA SER A 254 25.47 3.37 6.05
C SER A 254 24.99 3.01 4.65
N TRP A 255 24.95 3.99 3.74
CA TRP A 255 24.47 3.87 2.37
C TRP A 255 25.56 4.27 1.41
N ASP A 256 25.65 3.56 0.29
CA ASP A 256 26.68 3.73 -0.73
C ASP A 256 26.57 5.13 -1.37
N PRO A 257 27.48 6.07 -1.03
CA PRO A 257 27.37 7.45 -1.51
C PRO A 257 27.67 7.56 -3.01
N ASP A 258 28.41 6.60 -3.57
CA ASP A 258 28.81 6.56 -4.98
C ASP A 258 27.66 6.08 -5.87
N ASP A 259 26.64 5.42 -5.28
CA ASP A 259 25.45 4.91 -5.98
C ASP A 259 24.17 5.55 -5.45
N ASN A 260 24.08 6.88 -5.56
CA ASN A 260 22.92 7.69 -5.19
C ASN A 260 22.40 7.52 -3.74
N ALA A 261 23.18 6.91 -2.85
CA ALA A 261 22.76 6.50 -1.50
C ALA A 261 21.53 5.57 -1.50
N VAL A 262 21.38 4.76 -2.56
CA VAL A 262 20.34 3.74 -2.67
C VAL A 262 20.88 2.32 -2.50
N HIS A 263 22.15 2.08 -2.22
CA HIS A 263 22.58 0.74 -1.83
C HIS A 263 23.11 0.75 -0.41
N VAL A 264 22.97 -0.35 0.32
CA VAL A 264 23.59 -0.45 1.65
C VAL A 264 25.10 -0.58 1.44
N ALA A 265 25.87 0.30 2.08
CA ALA A 265 27.32 0.26 2.00
C ALA A 265 27.84 -1.12 2.46
N PRO A 266 28.85 -1.72 1.80
CA PRO A 266 29.36 -3.03 2.17
C PRO A 266 29.75 -3.16 3.65
N SER A 267 30.32 -2.10 4.23
CA SER A 267 30.71 -1.99 5.64
C SER A 267 29.53 -1.92 6.61
N ALA A 268 28.36 -1.46 6.16
CA ALA A 268 27.20 -1.21 7.02
C ALA A 268 26.18 -2.37 7.03
N LYS A 269 26.46 -3.48 6.35
CA LYS A 269 25.50 -4.60 6.25
C LYS A 269 25.10 -5.16 7.61
N GLU A 270 26.03 -5.28 8.55
CA GLU A 270 25.75 -5.75 9.91
C GLU A 270 24.96 -4.70 10.71
N GLU A 271 25.40 -3.44 10.65
CA GLU A 271 24.74 -2.30 11.29
C GLU A 271 23.27 -2.20 10.89
N ILE A 272 22.95 -2.28 9.60
CA ILE A 272 21.57 -2.23 9.14
C ILE A 272 20.78 -3.46 9.64
N GLY A 273 21.39 -4.65 9.71
CA GLY A 273 20.77 -5.82 10.31
C GLY A 273 20.33 -5.57 11.76
N TYR A 274 21.21 -4.93 12.55
CA TYR A 274 20.93 -4.48 13.91
C TYR A 274 19.78 -3.45 13.97
N TYR A 275 19.74 -2.45 13.09
CA TYR A 275 18.66 -1.46 13.07
C TYR A 275 17.30 -2.06 12.69
N ILE A 276 17.26 -2.98 11.72
CA ILE A 276 16.04 -3.73 11.38
C ILE A 276 15.50 -4.44 12.63
N ARG A 277 16.37 -5.18 13.34
CA ARG A 277 15.99 -5.93 14.54
C ARG A 277 15.48 -5.01 15.65
N ARG A 278 16.22 -3.93 15.93
CA ARG A 278 15.83 -2.95 16.95
C ARG A 278 14.52 -2.23 16.62
N SER A 279 14.28 -1.94 15.34
CA SER A 279 13.02 -1.35 14.89
C SER A 279 11.88 -2.35 15.08
N GLU A 280 12.08 -3.62 14.72
CA GLU A 280 11.09 -4.69 14.93
C GLU A 280 10.75 -4.88 16.42
N GLU A 281 11.75 -4.91 17.30
CA GLU A 281 11.55 -5.05 18.76
C GLU A 281 10.70 -3.94 19.36
N LYS A 282 10.74 -2.75 18.78
CA LYS A 282 9.92 -1.60 19.17
C LYS A 282 8.52 -1.61 18.56
N GLY A 283 8.13 -2.68 17.86
CA GLY A 283 6.85 -2.79 17.16
C GLY A 283 6.85 -2.18 15.75
N GLY A 284 8.02 -1.80 15.23
CA GLY A 284 8.17 -1.19 13.91
C GLY A 284 7.73 0.27 13.83
N VAL A 285 7.44 0.71 12.61
CA VAL A 285 6.86 2.01 12.28
C VAL A 285 5.36 1.91 12.41
N PRO A 286 4.69 2.84 13.13
CA PRO A 286 3.25 2.87 13.19
C PRO A 286 2.63 2.93 11.78
N PRO A 287 1.66 2.06 11.47
CA PRO A 287 0.99 2.09 10.17
C PRO A 287 0.26 3.43 9.96
N ILE A 288 0.23 3.92 8.72
CA ILE A 288 -0.67 5.03 8.35
C ILE A 288 -2.06 4.41 8.17
N GLN A 289 -2.94 4.67 9.11
CA GLN A 289 -4.35 4.34 8.97
C GLN A 289 -5.00 5.37 8.04
N ASN A 290 -5.54 4.88 6.92
CA ASN A 290 -6.31 5.68 5.97
C ASN A 290 -7.70 5.07 5.88
N ASP A 291 -8.64 5.65 6.61
CA ASP A 291 -10.00 5.17 6.73
C ASP A 291 -10.95 6.31 6.33
N SER A 292 -12.12 5.97 5.82
CA SER A 292 -13.19 6.94 5.56
C SER A 292 -14.54 6.30 5.78
N GLY A 293 -15.57 7.11 5.96
CA GLY A 293 -16.92 6.60 6.13
C GLY A 293 -17.94 7.70 6.33
N VAL A 294 -19.15 7.25 6.63
CA VAL A 294 -20.27 8.10 7.00
C VAL A 294 -20.74 7.75 8.40
N TYR A 295 -21.28 8.72 9.12
CA TYR A 295 -21.89 8.51 10.43
C TYR A 295 -22.93 9.60 10.71
N ILE A 296 -23.86 9.34 11.64
CA ILE A 296 -24.78 10.36 12.15
C ILE A 296 -24.30 10.73 13.55
N PRO A 297 -23.78 11.95 13.77
CA PRO A 297 -23.35 12.38 15.08
C PRO A 297 -24.49 12.34 16.10
N THR A 298 -24.21 11.85 17.30
CA THR A 298 -25.10 12.07 18.45
C THR A 298 -24.90 13.50 18.93
N LEU A 299 -26.00 14.22 19.14
CA LEU A 299 -25.99 15.60 19.62
C LEU A 299 -26.31 15.64 21.11
N THR A 300 -25.51 16.37 21.89
CA THR A 300 -25.83 16.71 23.28
C THR A 300 -25.97 18.23 23.40
N VAL A 301 -27.11 18.70 23.90
CA VAL A 301 -27.35 20.13 24.10
C VAL A 301 -26.68 20.59 25.41
N ASP A 302 -25.89 21.65 25.33
CA ASP A 302 -25.27 22.26 26.51
C ASP A 302 -25.98 23.56 26.91
N ALA A 303 -26.32 24.43 25.95
CA ALA A 303 -26.99 25.71 26.23
C ALA A 303 -27.78 26.28 25.04
N ASN A 304 -28.87 27.00 25.35
CA ASN A 304 -29.66 27.85 24.43
C ASN A 304 -30.16 27.16 23.15
N ILE A 305 -30.59 25.90 23.21
CA ILE A 305 -31.15 25.17 22.05
C ILE A 305 -32.51 24.58 22.41
N ALA A 306 -33.54 24.96 21.64
CA ALA A 306 -34.89 24.42 21.75
C ALA A 306 -35.10 23.14 20.94
N GLY A 307 -34.23 22.87 19.95
CA GLY A 307 -34.24 21.63 19.19
C GLY A 307 -33.05 21.52 18.26
N CYS A 308 -32.56 20.30 18.04
CA CYS A 308 -31.50 20.04 17.08
C CYS A 308 -31.65 18.66 16.44
N ARG A 309 -31.11 18.51 15.23
CA ARG A 309 -31.05 17.22 14.51
C ARG A 309 -29.76 17.13 13.72
N ALA A 310 -29.05 16.01 13.87
CA ALA A 310 -27.90 15.69 13.03
C ALA A 310 -28.36 15.02 11.73
N PHE A 311 -27.60 15.24 10.66
CA PHE A 311 -27.71 14.49 9.42
C PHE A 311 -26.45 13.65 9.23
N GLU A 312 -26.45 12.80 8.21
CA GLU A 312 -25.27 12.03 7.83
C GLU A 312 -24.09 12.98 7.55
N ALA A 313 -22.95 12.67 8.17
CA ALA A 313 -21.69 13.36 8.01
C ALA A 313 -20.67 12.40 7.42
N MET A 314 -19.75 12.94 6.63
CA MET A 314 -18.63 12.20 6.06
C MET A 314 -17.38 12.46 6.89
N TRP A 315 -16.50 11.47 6.97
CA TRP A 315 -15.20 11.64 7.56
C TRP A 315 -14.12 10.92 6.76
N THR A 316 -12.91 11.47 6.82
CA THR A 316 -11.69 10.83 6.32
C THR A 316 -10.64 10.90 7.42
N ARG A 317 -9.80 9.87 7.50
CA ARG A 317 -8.67 9.79 8.40
C ARG A 317 -7.41 9.61 7.59
N LEU A 318 -6.39 10.39 7.90
CA LEU A 318 -5.05 10.23 7.36
C LEU A 318 -4.04 10.21 8.52
N GLY A 319 -3.57 9.01 8.86
CA GLY A 319 -2.70 8.80 10.01
C GLY A 319 -3.41 9.14 11.31
N ASP A 320 -2.95 10.19 11.99
CA ASP A 320 -3.55 10.65 13.24
C ASP A 320 -4.58 11.76 13.04
N ILE A 321 -4.76 12.29 11.83
CA ILE A 321 -5.71 13.39 11.59
C ILE A 321 -7.01 12.83 11.04
N VAL A 322 -8.13 13.19 11.67
CA VAL A 322 -9.48 12.91 11.17
C VAL A 322 -10.13 14.22 10.77
N THR A 323 -10.60 14.29 9.53
CA THR A 323 -11.38 15.41 9.00
C THR A 323 -12.83 14.99 8.89
N VAL A 324 -13.74 15.84 9.35
CA VAL A 324 -15.18 15.60 9.35
C VAL A 324 -15.87 16.75 8.65
N CYS A 325 -16.84 16.44 7.78
CA CYS A 325 -17.73 17.42 7.16
C CYS A 325 -19.18 16.94 7.27
N GLY A 326 -20.10 17.83 7.60
CA GLY A 326 -21.50 17.43 7.74
C GLY A 326 -22.48 18.58 7.84
N ARG A 327 -23.72 18.22 8.14
CA ARG A 327 -24.84 19.14 8.33
C ARG A 327 -25.61 18.80 9.59
N LEU A 328 -26.15 19.81 10.25
CA LEU A 328 -27.11 19.71 11.34
C LEU A 328 -28.15 20.81 11.24
N SER A 329 -29.30 20.63 11.88
CA SER A 329 -30.27 21.69 12.08
C SER A 329 -30.29 22.11 13.55
N VAL A 330 -30.29 23.41 13.81
CA VAL A 330 -30.33 24.00 15.16
C VAL A 330 -31.46 25.02 15.22
N ASN A 331 -32.31 24.88 16.23
CA ASN A 331 -33.32 25.84 16.61
C ASN A 331 -32.89 26.49 17.94
N PRO A 332 -32.32 27.71 17.93
CA PRO A 332 -31.93 28.41 19.15
C PRO A 332 -33.17 28.72 20.00
N ALA A 333 -33.05 28.66 21.33
CA ALA A 333 -34.15 29.03 22.21
C ALA A 333 -34.34 30.56 22.29
N ASP A 334 -33.24 31.30 22.36
CA ASP A 334 -33.19 32.77 22.27
C ASP A 334 -32.19 33.19 21.16
N PRO A 335 -32.66 33.89 20.11
CA PRO A 335 -31.78 34.51 19.13
C PRO A 335 -30.79 35.49 19.76
N ALA A 336 -29.68 35.78 19.08
CA ALA A 336 -28.60 36.65 19.54
C ALA A 336 -27.87 36.21 20.82
N GLN A 337 -28.31 35.15 21.50
CA GLN A 337 -27.55 34.47 22.55
C GLN A 337 -26.70 33.32 21.99
N MET A 338 -25.57 33.06 22.64
CA MET A 338 -24.68 31.96 22.27
C MET A 338 -25.38 30.61 22.53
N SER A 339 -25.49 29.79 21.50
CA SER A 339 -25.93 28.39 21.56
C SER A 339 -24.72 27.46 21.60
N ARG A 340 -24.80 26.39 22.39
CA ARG A 340 -23.75 25.37 22.48
C ARG A 340 -24.33 23.96 22.42
N LEU A 341 -23.75 23.12 21.59
CA LEU A 341 -24.02 21.69 21.52
C LEU A 341 -22.74 20.90 21.29
N ARG A 342 -22.75 19.62 21.62
CA ARG A 342 -21.66 18.68 21.41
C ARG A 342 -22.05 17.62 20.39
N LEU A 343 -21.10 17.24 19.55
CA LEU A 343 -21.19 16.21 18.53
C LEU A 343 -20.25 15.06 18.91
N SER A 344 -20.73 13.83 18.88
CA SER A 344 -19.86 12.65 18.98
C SER A 344 -18.86 12.60 17.82
N LEU A 345 -17.64 12.15 18.06
CA LEU A 345 -16.63 11.93 17.01
C LEU A 345 -16.83 10.55 16.33
N PRO A 346 -16.53 10.40 15.03
CA PRO A 346 -16.65 9.11 14.33
C PRO A 346 -15.62 8.08 14.81
N ILE A 347 -14.48 8.54 15.32
CA ILE A 347 -13.47 7.73 16.00
C ILE A 347 -13.31 8.33 17.39
N ALA A 348 -14.00 7.74 18.36
CA ALA A 348 -13.98 8.21 19.74
C ALA A 348 -12.64 7.85 20.41
N LEU A 349 -11.74 8.83 20.49
CA LEU A 349 -10.48 8.74 21.21
C LEU A 349 -10.28 10.03 22.01
N ASP A 350 -9.59 9.93 23.15
CA ASP A 350 -9.40 11.06 24.07
C ASP A 350 -8.58 12.18 23.40
N LEU A 351 -9.22 13.34 23.19
CA LEU A 351 -8.57 14.61 22.86
C LEU A 351 -7.66 15.00 24.01
N VAL A 352 -6.34 14.93 23.77
CA VAL A 352 -5.31 15.16 24.79
C VAL A 352 -5.21 16.62 25.19
N ALA A 353 -5.47 17.53 24.25
CA ALA A 353 -5.41 18.96 24.47
C ALA A 353 -6.47 19.69 23.64
N PRO A 354 -6.99 20.83 24.12
CA PRO A 354 -7.98 21.60 23.39
C PRO A 354 -7.55 22.05 21.99
N HIS A 355 -6.25 22.26 21.75
CA HIS A 355 -5.76 22.71 20.44
C HIS A 355 -5.65 21.59 19.38
N TYR A 356 -6.04 20.35 19.70
CA TYR A 356 -6.03 19.24 18.76
C TYR A 356 -7.32 19.07 17.97
N LEU A 357 -8.31 19.96 18.18
CA LEU A 357 -9.53 19.98 17.40
C LEU A 357 -9.86 21.42 17.04
N ALA A 358 -10.08 21.67 15.75
CA ALA A 358 -10.47 22.97 15.25
C ALA A 358 -11.34 22.85 14.01
N GLY A 359 -12.24 23.81 13.84
CA GLY A 359 -13.06 23.90 12.64
C GLY A 359 -14.05 25.04 12.70
N VAL A 360 -14.96 25.03 11.72
CA VAL A 360 -15.95 26.09 11.54
C VAL A 360 -17.30 25.49 11.18
N ALA A 361 -18.35 26.24 11.50
CA ALA A 361 -19.68 26.01 11.00
C ALA A 361 -20.25 27.28 10.38
N SER A 362 -21.17 27.15 9.44
CA SER A 362 -21.83 28.28 8.81
C SER A 362 -23.29 28.01 8.46
N CYS A 363 -24.09 29.09 8.47
CA CYS A 363 -25.49 29.08 8.08
C CYS A 363 -25.89 30.48 7.56
N GLY A 364 -26.17 30.62 6.27
CA GLY A 364 -26.81 31.83 5.70
C GLY A 364 -26.21 33.17 6.16
N GLY A 365 -24.89 33.35 6.00
CA GLY A 365 -24.18 34.57 6.44
C GLY A 365 -23.84 34.64 7.94
N GLN A 366 -24.04 33.55 8.67
CA GLN A 366 -23.64 33.40 10.07
C GLN A 366 -22.52 32.36 10.19
N HIS A 367 -21.68 32.51 11.21
CA HIS A 367 -20.53 31.65 11.47
C HIS A 367 -20.59 31.12 12.91
N GLY A 368 -20.12 29.90 13.09
CA GLY A 368 -19.90 29.26 14.38
C GLY A 368 -18.50 28.66 14.41
N MET A 369 -17.98 28.42 15.61
CA MET A 369 -16.71 27.72 15.79
C MET A 369 -16.96 26.28 16.18
N ILE A 370 -16.08 25.39 15.70
CA ILE A 370 -15.97 24.04 16.23
C ILE A 370 -14.79 24.03 17.22
N GLU A 371 -15.10 23.74 18.47
CA GLU A 371 -14.17 23.71 19.61
C GLU A 371 -14.16 22.31 20.23
N PRO A 372 -13.19 21.97 21.09
CA PRO A 372 -13.22 20.72 21.86
C PRO A 372 -14.42 20.69 22.80
N GLY A 373 -15.12 19.55 22.85
CA GLY A 373 -16.21 19.37 23.81
C GLY A 373 -15.70 19.07 25.23
N SER A 374 -16.64 18.91 26.16
CA SER A 374 -16.36 18.77 27.59
C SER A 374 -15.88 17.36 27.99
N THR A 375 -16.04 16.34 27.15
CA THR A 375 -15.76 14.94 27.53
C THR A 375 -14.51 14.35 26.88
N ARG A 376 -13.66 15.19 26.26
CA ARG A 376 -12.50 14.78 25.44
C ARG A 376 -12.85 13.83 24.29
N ARG A 377 -14.12 13.47 24.08
CA ARG A 377 -14.58 12.51 23.06
C ARG A 377 -15.61 13.11 22.11
N ASP A 378 -15.75 14.42 22.15
CA ASP A 378 -16.74 15.20 21.44
C ASP A 378 -16.15 16.49 20.87
N ALA A 379 -16.78 16.97 19.80
CA ALA A 379 -16.59 18.31 19.27
C ALA A 379 -17.71 19.21 19.80
N GLY A 380 -17.39 20.37 20.37
CA GLY A 380 -18.33 21.44 20.66
C GLY A 380 -18.60 22.29 19.41
N LEU A 381 -19.84 22.69 19.22
CA LEU A 381 -20.24 23.73 18.28
C LEU A 381 -20.81 24.89 19.07
N ALA A 382 -20.14 26.04 18.97
CA ALA A 382 -20.59 27.31 19.53
C ALA A 382 -20.98 28.28 18.41
N LEU A 383 -22.22 28.78 18.46
CA LEU A 383 -22.79 29.66 17.43
C LEU A 383 -23.72 30.70 18.06
N THR A 384 -23.85 31.85 17.41
CA THR A 384 -24.88 32.84 17.76
C THR A 384 -25.81 33.01 16.57
N ALA A 385 -27.03 32.49 16.70
CA ALA A 385 -28.04 32.57 15.66
C ALA A 385 -28.77 33.92 15.69
N ARG A 386 -29.02 34.55 14.54
CA ARG A 386 -29.69 35.86 14.41
C ARG A 386 -31.21 35.78 14.38
N GLN A 387 -31.77 34.58 14.20
CA GLN A 387 -33.21 34.37 14.05
C GLN A 387 -33.64 33.12 14.79
N ALA A 388 -34.88 33.13 15.29
CA ALA A 388 -35.53 31.95 15.84
C ALA A 388 -35.91 30.97 14.72
N GLY A 389 -36.16 29.72 15.08
CA GLY A 389 -36.55 28.66 14.14
C GLY A 389 -35.36 27.80 13.71
N SER A 390 -35.69 26.64 13.12
CA SER A 390 -34.70 25.66 12.72
C SER A 390 -33.85 26.14 11.54
N GLN A 391 -32.55 26.33 11.76
CA GLN A 391 -31.57 26.73 10.76
C GLN A 391 -30.65 25.57 10.38
N ALA A 392 -30.28 25.47 9.10
CA ALA A 392 -29.37 24.43 8.61
C ALA A 392 -27.91 24.90 8.64
N TRP A 393 -27.12 24.31 9.53
CA TRP A 393 -25.70 24.57 9.69
C TRP A 393 -24.88 23.49 9.00
N HIS A 394 -23.89 23.92 8.22
CA HIS A 394 -22.87 23.06 7.62
C HIS A 394 -21.57 23.27 8.37
N TYR A 395 -20.82 22.19 8.61
CA TYR A 395 -19.59 22.27 9.38
C TYR A 395 -18.48 21.45 8.74
N SER A 396 -17.25 21.87 9.00
CA SER A 396 -16.04 21.10 8.75
C SER A 396 -15.06 21.31 9.89
N PHE A 397 -14.46 20.23 10.38
CA PHE A 397 -13.42 20.29 11.40
C PHE A 397 -12.40 19.17 11.21
N SER A 398 -11.23 19.36 11.79
CA SER A 398 -10.21 18.33 11.89
C SER A 398 -9.81 18.13 13.34
N TYR A 399 -9.49 16.90 13.70
CA TYR A 399 -8.93 16.59 15.00
C TYR A 399 -7.79 15.57 14.91
N ARG A 400 -6.88 15.64 15.89
CA ARG A 400 -5.75 14.71 16.00
C ARG A 400 -6.03 13.63 17.05
N LEU A 401 -5.94 12.39 16.62
CA LEU A 401 -5.88 11.19 17.45
C LEU A 401 -4.52 11.11 18.14
N ARG A 402 -4.49 10.62 19.38
CA ARG A 402 -3.25 10.19 20.01
C ARG A 402 -3.47 8.81 20.62
N TRP A 403 -2.74 7.83 20.10
CA TRP A 403 -2.59 6.55 20.78
C TRP A 403 -1.94 6.83 22.13
N ALA A 404 -2.50 6.31 23.23
CA ALA A 404 -1.81 6.33 24.51
C ALA A 404 -0.39 5.79 24.27
N SER A 405 0.61 6.63 24.49
CA SER A 405 1.98 6.14 24.45
C SER A 405 2.10 5.12 25.58
N PRO A 406 2.69 3.94 25.34
CA PRO A 406 2.90 2.94 26.40
C PRO A 406 3.63 3.51 27.64
N ASP A 407 4.31 4.64 27.47
CA ASP A 407 5.20 5.25 28.47
C ASP A 407 4.54 6.37 29.30
N SER A 408 3.22 6.58 29.23
CA SER A 408 2.52 7.63 30.00
C SER A 408 1.68 7.10 31.17
N ASN A 409 2.30 6.33 32.06
CA ASN A 409 1.79 6.04 33.41
C ASN A 409 2.73 6.60 34.48
#